data_AF-A0A1M5SQM1-F1
#
_entry.id   AF-A0A1M5SQM1-F1
#
_cell.length_a   1.000
_cell.length_b   1.000
_cell.length_c   1.000
_cell.angle_alpha   90.00
_cell.angle_beta   90.00
_cell.angle_gamma   90.00
#
_symmetry.space_group_name_H-M   'P 1'
#
loop_
_entity.id
_entity.type
_entity.pdbx_description
1 polymer ?
#
loop_
_entity_poly.entity_id
_entity_poly.type
_entity_poly.pdbx_seq_one_letter_code
_entity_poly.pdbx_strand_id
1 'polypeptide(L)'
;MKKTIRTLLAPIAAALMLCAGASSAATLSSNLSVDNGYVIYISTTDNAAGAAFGSANNWYGTYSDSTVLTPGVSYYLHLFAYDQGGIAGVLGDFSLTGGSHKFANGGTFMTTNTTDWTGNTTGFNGAYGALGNLGVDGVGPWGNRPNIDDSATWIWAGHAWDNDAAYFSTKITAVPEPTSIALLGLGLLGLGAARRRAAKAK
;
A
#
# COMPACT_ATOMS: atom_id res chain seq x y z
N MET A 1 -38.30 -52.75 -12.11
CA MET A 1 -37.01 -52.05 -12.27
C MET A 1 -37.14 -50.63 -11.71
N LYS A 2 -36.78 -50.42 -10.44
CA LYS A 2 -36.94 -49.12 -9.75
C LYS A 2 -35.58 -48.68 -9.18
N LYS A 3 -35.11 -47.54 -9.69
CA LYS A 3 -34.24 -46.53 -9.05
C LYS A 3 -32.93 -47.00 -8.41
N THR A 4 -31.83 -46.84 -9.16
CA THR A 4 -30.49 -46.67 -8.58
C THR A 4 -29.79 -45.48 -9.24
N ILE A 5 -30.23 -44.27 -8.90
CA ILE A 5 -29.42 -43.05 -9.08
C ILE A 5 -29.28 -42.45 -7.69
N ARG A 6 -28.37 -43.05 -6.92
CA ARG A 6 -27.76 -42.43 -5.75
C ARG A 6 -26.27 -42.58 -5.98
N THR A 7 -25.50 -41.59 -5.53
CA THR A 7 -24.04 -41.54 -5.53
C THR A 7 -23.41 -41.03 -6.82
N LEU A 8 -23.30 -39.69 -6.94
CA LEU A 8 -22.19 -39.06 -7.69
C LEU A 8 -22.02 -37.54 -7.41
N LEU A 9 -22.88 -36.90 -6.61
CA LEU A 9 -22.77 -35.46 -6.29
C LEU A 9 -21.80 -35.10 -5.14
N ALA A 10 -21.02 -36.04 -4.62
CA ALA A 10 -20.21 -35.81 -3.42
C ALA A 10 -18.79 -35.21 -3.60
N PRO A 11 -18.08 -35.24 -4.77
CA PRO A 11 -16.72 -34.72 -4.82
C PRO A 11 -16.55 -33.30 -5.40
N ILE A 12 -17.57 -32.70 -6.04
CA ILE A 12 -17.40 -31.39 -6.71
C ILE A 12 -17.28 -30.22 -5.69
N ALA A 13 -17.82 -30.36 -4.49
CA ALA A 13 -17.77 -29.31 -3.47
C ALA A 13 -16.42 -29.18 -2.73
N ALA A 14 -15.54 -30.18 -2.82
CA ALA A 14 -14.26 -30.18 -2.11
C ALA A 14 -13.11 -29.49 -2.90
N ALA A 15 -13.25 -29.35 -4.22
CA ALA A 15 -12.17 -28.85 -5.09
C ALA A 15 -12.11 -27.32 -5.23
N LEU A 16 -13.13 -26.58 -4.77
CA LEU A 16 -13.20 -25.11 -4.84
C LEU A 16 -12.70 -24.39 -3.58
N MET A 17 -12.23 -25.12 -2.55
CA MET A 17 -11.95 -24.56 -1.22
C MET A 17 -10.49 -24.15 -0.95
N LEU A 18 -9.57 -24.21 -1.93
CA LEU A 18 -8.13 -24.10 -1.65
C LEU A 18 -7.51 -22.69 -1.68
N CYS A 19 -8.27 -21.60 -1.81
CA CYS A 19 -7.68 -20.26 -1.97
C CYS A 19 -8.02 -19.26 -0.85
N ALA A 20 -8.47 -19.70 0.32
CA ALA A 20 -8.62 -18.82 1.49
C ALA A 20 -7.28 -18.67 2.22
N GLY A 21 -6.34 -17.91 1.66
CA GLY A 21 -5.16 -17.47 2.40
C GLY A 21 -5.58 -16.45 3.46
N ALA A 22 -5.24 -16.69 4.73
CA ALA A 22 -5.33 -15.66 5.76
C ALA A 22 -4.47 -14.45 5.34
N SER A 23 -4.98 -13.24 5.53
CA SER A 23 -4.27 -12.03 5.15
C SER A 23 -3.11 -11.82 6.13
N SER A 24 -1.88 -12.12 5.70
CA SER A 24 -0.70 -11.91 6.55
C SER A 24 -0.36 -10.43 6.65
N ALA A 25 0.31 -10.04 7.74
CA ALA A 25 0.91 -8.72 7.86
C ALA A 25 1.75 -8.41 6.60
N ALA A 26 1.58 -7.20 6.06
CA ALA A 26 2.38 -6.73 4.94
C ALA A 26 3.57 -5.94 5.47
N THR A 27 4.71 -6.06 4.82
CA THR A 27 5.83 -5.12 4.98
C THR A 27 5.69 -4.05 3.91
N LEU A 28 5.65 -2.80 4.34
CA LEU A 28 5.88 -1.64 3.49
C LEU A 28 7.38 -1.37 3.45
N SER A 29 7.95 -1.32 2.27
CA SER A 29 9.33 -0.88 2.04
C SER A 29 9.34 0.33 1.11
N SER A 30 10.26 1.26 1.34
CA SER A 30 10.49 2.43 0.50
C SER A 30 11.94 2.56 0.10
N ASN A 31 12.21 3.03 -1.11
CA ASN A 31 13.50 3.57 -1.55
C ASN A 31 13.31 5.03 -1.88
N LEU A 32 14.04 5.93 -1.20
CA LEU A 32 13.84 7.37 -1.31
C LEU A 32 15.13 8.13 -1.56
N SER A 33 15.02 9.20 -2.34
CA SER A 33 16.01 10.27 -2.45
C SER A 33 15.27 11.59 -2.39
N VAL A 34 15.64 12.47 -1.46
CA VAL A 34 14.95 13.73 -1.23
C VAL A 34 15.95 14.86 -1.10
N ASP A 35 15.73 15.92 -1.87
CA ASP A 35 16.52 17.14 -1.84
C ASP A 35 15.79 18.20 -0.99
N ASN A 36 16.24 18.52 0.24
CA ASN A 36 17.47 18.06 0.91
C ASN A 36 17.28 16.90 1.89
N GLY A 37 16.09 16.69 2.45
CA GLY A 37 15.89 15.65 3.46
C GLY A 37 14.44 15.37 3.77
N TYR A 38 14.20 14.28 4.50
CA TYR A 38 12.85 13.80 4.79
C TYR A 38 12.71 13.09 6.12
N VAL A 39 11.45 12.97 6.55
CA VAL A 39 10.97 11.95 7.48
C VAL A 39 9.73 11.29 6.88
N ILE A 40 9.69 9.96 6.89
CA ILE A 40 8.55 9.17 6.39
C ILE A 40 7.79 8.54 7.55
N TYR A 41 6.47 8.57 7.45
CA TYR A 41 5.56 8.13 8.49
C TYR A 41 4.45 7.23 7.96
N ILE A 42 3.94 6.39 8.85
CA ILE A 42 2.70 5.64 8.63
C ILE A 42 1.65 6.10 9.64
N SER A 43 0.47 6.46 9.14
CA SER A 43 -0.63 6.98 9.96
C SER A 43 -1.93 6.27 9.63
N THR A 44 -2.83 6.09 10.60
CA THR A 44 -4.20 5.61 10.34
C THR A 44 -5.15 6.74 9.96
N THR A 45 -4.66 7.99 9.95
CA THR A 45 -5.43 9.20 9.68
C THR A 45 -4.63 10.15 8.81
N ASP A 46 -5.30 10.90 7.94
CA ASP A 46 -4.65 11.90 7.08
C ASP A 46 -4.17 13.13 7.88
N ASN A 47 -4.75 13.38 9.07
CA ASN A 47 -4.56 14.62 9.84
C ASN A 47 -3.49 14.57 10.93
N ALA A 48 -2.69 13.52 10.95
CA ALA A 48 -1.56 13.39 11.85
C ALA A 48 -0.44 12.65 11.14
N ALA A 49 0.81 13.04 11.42
CA ALA A 49 1.99 12.40 10.86
C ALA A 49 1.98 10.88 11.11
N GLY A 50 1.60 10.44 12.31
CA GLY A 50 1.65 9.03 12.69
C GLY A 50 3.02 8.60 13.20
N ALA A 51 3.38 7.35 12.98
CA ALA A 51 4.65 6.78 13.45
C ALA A 51 5.73 6.91 12.38
N ALA A 52 6.85 7.57 12.71
CA ALA A 52 8.00 7.65 11.82
C ALA A 52 8.66 6.27 11.69
N PHE A 53 9.09 5.92 10.48
CA PHE A 53 9.83 4.67 10.23
C PHE A 53 11.08 4.84 9.36
N GLY A 54 11.40 6.07 8.97
CA GLY A 54 12.58 6.38 8.16
C GLY A 54 12.87 7.88 8.11
N SER A 55 14.13 8.24 7.86
CA SER A 55 14.56 9.63 7.68
C SER A 55 15.96 9.71 7.08
N ALA A 56 16.19 10.72 6.26
CA ALA A 56 17.52 11.09 5.77
C ALA A 56 17.64 12.62 5.60
N ASN A 57 18.85 13.10 5.36
CA ASN A 57 19.17 14.54 5.31
C ASN A 57 20.08 14.92 4.13
N ASN A 58 20.10 14.12 3.06
CA ASN A 58 20.70 14.49 1.79
C ASN A 58 20.06 13.69 0.63
N TRP A 59 20.34 14.13 -0.61
CA TRP A 59 19.85 13.51 -1.85
C TRP A 59 20.93 12.75 -2.65
N TYR A 60 22.16 12.68 -2.14
CA TYR A 60 23.27 12.02 -2.87
C TYR A 60 23.10 10.50 -2.96
N GLY A 61 22.28 9.90 -2.10
CA GLY A 61 22.04 8.48 -2.05
C GLY A 61 20.55 8.12 -2.01
N THR A 62 20.30 6.84 -2.23
CA THR A 62 19.00 6.21 -2.03
C THR A 62 18.96 5.61 -0.62
N TYR A 63 17.91 5.90 0.13
CA TYR A 63 17.68 5.41 1.48
C TYR A 63 16.52 4.42 1.49
N SER A 64 16.78 3.23 2.06
CA SER A 64 15.78 2.18 2.16
C SER A 64 15.24 2.07 3.57
N ASP A 65 13.93 2.23 3.73
CA ASP A 65 13.23 2.14 5.01
C ASP A 65 12.13 1.07 4.94
N SER A 66 11.68 0.56 6.10
CA SER A 66 10.56 -0.39 6.13
C SER A 66 9.77 -0.36 7.44
N THR A 67 8.51 -0.76 7.35
CA THR A 67 7.61 -0.95 8.50
C THR A 67 6.59 -2.04 8.22
N VAL A 68 5.95 -2.57 9.27
CA VAL A 68 4.94 -3.64 9.15
C VAL A 68 3.54 -3.06 9.32
N LEU A 69 2.64 -3.41 8.41
CA LEU A 69 1.24 -3.01 8.39
C LEU A 69 0.35 -4.11 8.96
N THR A 70 -0.61 -3.71 9.78
CA THR A 70 -1.59 -4.63 10.37
C THR A 70 -2.69 -4.95 9.35
N PRO A 71 -2.98 -6.22 9.04
CA PRO A 71 -4.06 -6.59 8.14
C PRO A 71 -5.41 -5.99 8.56
N GLY A 72 -6.20 -5.56 7.57
CA GLY A 72 -7.52 -4.96 7.81
C GLY A 72 -7.51 -3.50 8.26
N VAL A 73 -6.33 -2.89 8.44
CA VAL A 73 -6.18 -1.47 8.79
C VAL A 73 -5.73 -0.68 7.56
N SER A 74 -6.46 0.36 7.19
CA SER A 74 -6.00 1.28 6.14
C SER A 74 -5.11 2.37 6.73
N TYR A 75 -4.16 2.85 5.93
CA TYR A 75 -3.17 3.82 6.35
C TYR A 75 -3.03 4.96 5.32
N TYR A 76 -2.37 6.01 5.77
CA TYR A 76 -1.78 7.06 4.96
C TYR A 76 -0.27 6.96 5.09
N LEU A 77 0.40 6.91 3.95
CA LEU A 77 1.84 7.05 3.85
C LEU A 77 2.15 8.54 3.70
N HIS A 78 2.81 9.08 4.71
CA HIS A 78 3.09 10.50 4.84
C HIS A 78 4.58 10.73 4.68
N LEU A 79 4.96 11.76 3.92
CA LEU A 79 6.34 12.19 3.78
C LEU A 79 6.42 13.68 4.06
N PHE A 80 7.22 14.04 5.05
CA PHE A 80 7.66 15.42 5.28
C PHE A 80 9.02 15.58 4.61
N ALA A 81 9.14 16.55 3.71
CA ALA A 81 10.39 16.94 3.07
C ALA A 81 10.71 18.40 3.40
N TYR A 82 11.99 18.74 3.45
CA TYR A 82 12.44 20.11 3.63
C TYR A 82 13.56 20.45 2.65
N ASP A 83 13.55 21.70 2.21
CA ASP A 83 14.58 22.32 1.37
C ASP A 83 15.40 23.34 2.18
N GLN A 84 16.68 23.41 1.87
CA GLN A 84 17.70 24.31 2.43
C GLN A 84 18.37 25.13 1.33
N GLY A 85 17.91 25.03 0.08
CA GLY A 85 18.23 25.91 -1.03
C GLY A 85 18.54 25.20 -2.33
N GLY A 86 18.21 25.86 -3.43
CA GLY A 86 18.37 25.32 -4.77
C GLY A 86 17.03 24.84 -5.32
N ILE A 87 17.05 23.75 -6.08
CA ILE A 87 15.84 23.08 -6.53
C ILE A 87 15.58 21.87 -5.62
N ALA A 88 14.37 21.75 -5.12
CA ALA A 88 13.94 20.69 -4.22
C ALA A 88 13.18 19.59 -4.97
N GLY A 89 13.14 18.39 -4.39
CA GLY A 89 12.45 17.27 -5.01
C GLY A 89 12.37 16.03 -4.12
N VAL A 90 11.28 15.27 -4.27
CA VAL A 90 11.12 13.93 -3.69
C VAL A 90 11.06 12.93 -4.83
N LEU A 91 11.92 11.90 -4.77
CA LEU A 91 11.92 10.76 -5.66
C LEU A 91 11.89 9.47 -4.83
N GLY A 92 11.14 8.48 -5.31
CA GLY A 92 11.19 7.16 -4.72
C GLY A 92 10.20 6.15 -5.29
N ASP A 93 10.38 4.92 -4.82
CA ASP A 93 9.50 3.79 -5.04
C ASP A 93 9.13 3.09 -3.73
N PHE A 94 8.01 2.39 -3.77
CA PHE A 94 7.38 1.79 -2.61
C PHE A 94 6.84 0.42 -2.96
N SER A 95 7.04 -0.56 -2.09
CA SER A 95 6.56 -1.92 -2.27
C SER A 95 5.84 -2.44 -1.03
N LEU A 96 4.81 -3.24 -1.26
CA LEU A 96 4.05 -3.97 -0.24
C LEU A 96 4.26 -5.47 -0.46
N THR A 97 4.67 -6.18 0.58
CA THR A 97 4.69 -7.64 0.56
C THR A 97 3.30 -8.21 0.84
N GLY A 98 3.05 -9.43 0.35
CA GLY A 98 1.77 -10.12 0.55
C GLY A 98 0.63 -9.54 -0.29
N GLY A 99 -0.61 -9.70 0.20
CA GLY A 99 -1.84 -9.30 -0.51
C GLY A 99 -2.83 -8.52 0.36
N SER A 100 -2.43 -8.12 1.56
CA SER A 100 -3.32 -7.53 2.57
C SER A 100 -3.60 -6.04 2.36
N HIS A 101 -2.83 -5.36 1.51
CA HIS A 101 -2.92 -3.92 1.26
C HIS A 101 -2.63 -3.59 -0.21
N LYS A 102 -3.15 -2.45 -0.67
CA LYS A 102 -2.86 -1.84 -1.98
C LYS A 102 -2.56 -0.35 -1.82
N PHE A 103 -1.66 0.17 -2.65
CA PHE A 103 -1.45 1.61 -2.79
C PHE A 103 -2.62 2.28 -3.52
N ALA A 104 -2.60 3.62 -3.59
CA ALA A 104 -3.61 4.42 -4.26
C ALA A 104 -3.77 4.08 -5.76
N ASN A 105 -2.70 3.63 -6.41
CA ASN A 105 -2.72 3.13 -7.79
C ASN A 105 -3.37 1.73 -7.94
N GLY A 106 -3.83 1.11 -6.84
CA GLY A 106 -4.42 -0.24 -6.81
C GLY A 106 -3.41 -1.40 -6.84
N GLY A 107 -2.11 -1.10 -6.91
CA GLY A 107 -1.01 -2.06 -6.94
C GLY A 107 -0.37 -2.35 -5.58
N THR A 108 0.62 -3.25 -5.58
CA THR A 108 1.55 -3.49 -4.45
C THR A 108 2.91 -2.84 -4.70
N PHE A 109 3.04 -2.10 -5.79
CA PHE A 109 4.20 -1.31 -6.14
C PHE A 109 3.70 0.05 -6.62
N MET A 110 4.36 1.12 -6.20
CA MET A 110 4.04 2.48 -6.60
C MET A 110 5.30 3.31 -6.62
N THR A 111 5.41 4.22 -7.58
CA THR A 111 6.47 5.22 -7.64
C THR A 111 5.90 6.60 -7.29
N THR A 112 6.79 7.51 -6.90
CA THR A 112 6.50 8.94 -6.87
C THR A 112 6.00 9.43 -8.23
N ASN A 113 4.83 10.07 -8.25
CA ASN A 113 4.16 10.60 -9.44
C ASN A 113 3.12 11.65 -9.02
N THR A 114 2.58 12.41 -9.97
CA THR A 114 1.62 13.51 -9.66
C THR A 114 0.15 13.11 -9.63
N THR A 115 -0.16 11.82 -9.78
CA THR A 115 -1.54 11.28 -9.85
C THR A 115 -1.94 10.57 -8.55
N ASP A 116 -1.06 9.71 -8.02
CA ASP A 116 -1.32 8.90 -6.82
C ASP A 116 -0.84 9.55 -5.52
N TRP A 117 -0.09 10.65 -5.65
CA TRP A 117 0.37 11.47 -4.54
C TRP A 117 -0.33 12.82 -4.54
N THR A 118 -0.49 13.34 -3.33
CA THR A 118 -1.01 14.68 -3.06
C THR A 118 -0.08 15.39 -2.10
N GLY A 119 -0.09 16.72 -2.07
CA GLY A 119 0.74 17.45 -1.12
C GLY A 119 0.46 18.94 -1.00
N ASN A 120 1.09 19.58 -0.01
CA ASN A 120 1.03 21.02 0.25
C ASN A 120 2.26 21.46 1.07
N THR A 121 2.36 22.74 1.41
CA THR A 121 3.48 23.33 2.18
C THR A 121 3.12 23.73 3.61
N THR A 122 1.95 23.30 4.10
CA THR A 122 1.36 23.75 5.37
C THR A 122 1.21 22.67 6.43
N GLY A 123 1.18 21.39 6.04
CA GLY A 123 1.04 20.26 6.95
C GLY A 123 0.22 19.10 6.39
N PHE A 124 0.19 17.97 7.12
CA PHE A 124 -0.71 16.85 6.83
C PHE A 124 -2.19 17.25 7.04
N ASN A 125 -3.09 16.75 6.19
CA ASN A 125 -4.50 17.14 6.08
C ASN A 125 -4.73 18.64 5.79
N GLY A 126 -3.76 19.30 5.18
CA GLY A 126 -3.99 20.61 4.56
C GLY A 126 -4.82 20.48 3.28
N ALA A 127 -5.14 21.62 2.67
CA ALA A 127 -5.71 21.63 1.32
C ALA A 127 -4.65 21.14 0.33
N TYR A 128 -4.62 19.84 0.06
CA TYR A 128 -3.68 19.28 -0.90
C TYR A 128 -3.92 19.86 -2.29
N GLY A 129 -2.83 20.27 -2.94
CA GLY A 129 -2.82 20.85 -4.27
C GLY A 129 -2.23 19.88 -5.30
N ALA A 130 -2.17 20.37 -6.54
CA ALA A 130 -1.43 19.69 -7.60
C ALA A 130 0.07 19.71 -7.27
N LEU A 131 0.73 18.58 -7.54
CA LEU A 131 2.17 18.44 -7.40
C LEU A 131 2.88 18.87 -8.69
N GLY A 132 4.04 19.51 -8.54
CA GLY A 132 4.95 19.75 -9.65
C GLY A 132 5.57 18.45 -10.14
N ASN A 133 5.72 18.31 -11.46
CA ASN A 133 6.50 17.24 -12.08
C ASN A 133 7.84 17.85 -12.55
N LEU A 134 8.94 17.38 -11.96
CA LEU A 134 10.29 17.88 -12.21
C LEU A 134 11.09 16.96 -13.13
N GLY A 135 10.49 15.86 -13.58
CA GLY A 135 11.09 14.86 -14.47
C GLY A 135 11.29 13.50 -13.80
N VAL A 136 11.53 12.48 -14.63
CA VAL A 136 11.79 11.11 -14.18
C VAL A 136 13.18 10.96 -13.56
N ASP A 137 13.48 9.83 -12.94
CA ASP A 137 14.84 9.54 -12.50
C ASP A 137 15.85 9.68 -13.66
N GLY A 138 17.05 10.20 -13.36
CA GLY A 138 18.06 10.50 -14.36
C GLY A 138 18.10 11.95 -14.84
N VAL A 139 17.06 12.75 -14.61
CA VAL A 139 17.05 14.18 -15.01
C VAL A 139 18.02 15.02 -14.17
N GLY A 140 18.59 16.07 -14.79
CA GLY A 140 19.39 17.04 -14.07
C GLY A 140 18.53 17.93 -13.15
N PRO A 141 19.08 18.42 -12.02
CA PRO A 141 20.48 18.28 -11.59
C PRO A 141 20.79 16.98 -10.84
N TRP A 142 19.77 16.22 -10.45
CA TRP A 142 19.94 15.09 -9.54
C TRP A 142 20.63 13.89 -10.19
N GLY A 143 20.37 13.63 -11.48
CA GLY A 143 20.85 12.45 -12.19
C GLY A 143 20.21 11.15 -11.67
N ASN A 144 20.71 10.01 -12.13
CA ASN A 144 20.14 8.70 -11.79
C ASN A 144 20.29 8.38 -10.31
N ARG A 145 19.25 7.83 -9.66
CA ARG A 145 19.26 7.36 -8.27
C ARG A 145 19.21 5.82 -8.25
N PRO A 146 20.36 5.13 -8.11
CA PRO A 146 20.38 3.67 -8.10
C PRO A 146 19.43 3.08 -7.04
N ASN A 147 18.78 1.97 -7.37
CA ASN A 147 17.78 1.28 -6.54
C ASN A 147 16.45 2.03 -6.35
N ILE A 148 16.21 3.09 -7.12
CA ILE A 148 14.87 3.63 -7.37
C ILE A 148 14.49 3.25 -8.80
N ASP A 149 13.22 2.86 -9.01
CA ASP A 149 12.70 2.57 -10.35
C ASP A 149 12.79 3.80 -11.27
N ASP A 150 13.36 3.62 -12.47
CA ASP A 150 13.60 4.69 -13.45
C ASP A 150 12.30 5.43 -13.89
N SER A 151 11.12 4.85 -13.67
CA SER A 151 9.82 5.49 -13.94
C SER A 151 9.35 6.42 -12.82
N ALA A 152 10.03 6.43 -11.67
CA ALA A 152 9.75 7.37 -10.59
C ALA A 152 9.98 8.82 -11.05
N THR A 153 9.14 9.73 -10.57
CA THR A 153 9.14 11.14 -10.96
C THR A 153 9.49 11.99 -9.75
N TRP A 154 10.47 12.89 -9.92
CA TRP A 154 10.74 13.95 -8.97
C TRP A 154 9.50 14.84 -8.84
N ILE A 155 8.92 14.85 -7.65
CA ILE A 155 7.73 15.65 -7.32
C ILE A 155 8.04 16.66 -6.22
N TRP A 156 7.36 17.81 -6.28
CA TRP A 156 7.36 18.79 -5.19
C TRP A 156 5.97 19.40 -4.98
N ALA A 157 5.67 19.79 -3.74
CA ALA A 157 4.46 20.54 -3.43
C ALA A 157 4.82 22.02 -3.28
N GLY A 158 4.07 22.92 -3.94
CA GLY A 158 4.45 24.33 -4.00
C GLY A 158 5.49 24.59 -5.10
N HIS A 159 6.30 25.63 -4.92
CA HIS A 159 7.30 26.03 -5.91
C HIS A 159 8.68 25.48 -5.50
N ALA A 160 9.22 24.56 -6.29
CA ALA A 160 10.43 23.79 -5.95
C ALA A 160 11.73 24.59 -5.82
N TRP A 161 11.71 25.90 -6.08
CA TRP A 161 12.87 26.78 -5.90
C TRP A 161 12.78 27.65 -4.65
N ASP A 162 11.69 27.49 -3.88
CA ASP A 162 11.51 28.20 -2.64
C ASP A 162 12.08 27.33 -1.51
N ASN A 163 12.87 27.93 -0.62
CA ASN A 163 13.41 27.24 0.55
C ASN A 163 12.29 26.96 1.56
N ASP A 164 11.54 25.88 1.34
CA ASP A 164 10.32 25.56 2.05
C ASP A 164 10.27 24.11 2.55
N ALA A 165 9.13 23.75 3.11
CA ALA A 165 8.82 22.39 3.49
C ALA A 165 7.61 21.90 2.73
N ALA A 166 7.65 20.64 2.33
CA ALA A 166 6.58 19.98 1.60
C ALA A 166 6.07 18.75 2.37
N TYR A 167 4.76 18.60 2.38
CA TYR A 167 4.04 17.51 3.03
C TYR A 167 3.31 16.73 1.96
N PHE A 168 3.66 15.46 1.80
CA PHE A 168 3.08 14.56 0.81
C PHE A 168 2.29 13.47 1.50
N SER A 169 1.19 13.06 0.86
CA SER A 169 0.37 11.95 1.33
C SER A 169 -0.15 11.10 0.18
N THR A 170 -0.23 9.80 0.45
CA THR A 170 -0.91 8.82 -0.40
C THR A 170 -1.57 7.75 0.47
N LYS A 171 -2.66 7.17 -0.03
CA LYS A 171 -3.46 6.19 0.72
C LYS A 171 -2.95 4.77 0.48
N ILE A 172 -2.87 4.00 1.57
CA ILE A 172 -2.71 2.55 1.55
C ILE A 172 -4.00 1.93 2.05
N THR A 173 -4.70 1.20 1.18
CA THR A 173 -6.00 0.61 1.50
C THR A 173 -5.84 -0.85 1.87
N ALA A 174 -6.40 -1.24 3.02
CA ALA A 174 -6.50 -2.64 3.39
C ALA A 174 -7.41 -3.39 2.42
N VAL A 175 -6.99 -4.58 1.99
CA VAL A 175 -7.79 -5.51 1.21
C VAL A 175 -8.57 -6.39 2.19
N PRO A 176 -9.91 -6.41 2.13
CA PRO A 176 -10.71 -7.30 2.98
C PRO A 176 -10.29 -8.75 2.79
N GLU A 177 -10.25 -9.53 3.88
CA GLU A 177 -10.02 -10.97 3.75
C GLU A 177 -11.08 -11.59 2.83
N PRO A 178 -10.72 -12.54 1.95
CA PRO A 178 -11.68 -13.19 1.09
C PRO A 178 -12.82 -13.79 1.94
N THR A 179 -14.08 -13.51 1.55
CA THR A 179 -15.30 -14.07 2.16
C THR A 179 -15.34 -15.61 2.16
N SER A 180 -14.36 -16.25 1.53
CA SER A 180 -14.09 -17.69 1.58
C SER A 180 -14.07 -18.26 2.99
N ILE A 181 -13.63 -17.53 4.02
CA ILE A 181 -13.70 -18.00 5.43
C ILE A 181 -15.14 -18.07 5.93
N ALA A 182 -15.95 -17.04 5.66
CA ALA A 182 -17.37 -17.04 6.00
C ALA A 182 -18.14 -18.13 5.25
N LEU A 183 -17.82 -18.33 3.96
CA LEU A 183 -18.38 -19.41 3.14
C LEU A 183 -17.94 -20.80 3.62
N LEU A 184 -16.69 -20.96 4.07
CA LEU A 184 -16.21 -22.19 4.70
C LEU A 184 -16.99 -22.48 5.99
N GLY A 185 -17.16 -21.48 6.84
CA GLY A 185 -17.94 -21.60 8.07
C GLY A 185 -19.40 -22.01 7.80
N LEU A 186 -20.07 -21.34 6.86
CA LEU A 186 -21.43 -21.67 6.45
C LEU A 186 -21.52 -23.05 5.79
N GLY A 187 -20.54 -23.42 4.96
CA GLY A 187 -20.46 -24.73 4.33
C GLY A 187 -20.36 -25.86 5.36
N LEU A 188 -19.47 -25.71 6.35
CA LEU A 188 -19.30 -26.68 7.45
C LEU A 188 -20.56 -26.79 8.32
N LEU A 189 -21.21 -25.67 8.63
CA LEU A 189 -22.49 -25.66 9.35
C LEU A 189 -23.60 -26.37 8.58
N GLY A 190 -23.70 -26.13 7.27
CA GLY A 190 -24.64 -26.80 6.37
C GLY A 190 -24.42 -28.32 6.31
N LEU A 191 -23.16 -28.75 6.20
CA LEU A 191 -22.75 -30.17 6.25
C LEU A 191 -23.11 -30.82 7.59
N GLY A 192 -22.88 -30.13 8.71
CA GLY A 192 -23.24 -30.60 10.05
C GLY A 192 -24.76 -30.76 10.24
N ALA A 193 -25.54 -29.79 9.77
CA ALA A 193 -27.01 -29.84 9.83
C ALA A 193 -27.59 -30.98 8.96
N ALA A 194 -27.03 -31.18 7.76
CA ALA A 194 -27.43 -32.26 6.85
C ALA A 194 -27.16 -33.64 7.47
N ARG A 195 -25.98 -33.85 8.08
CA ARG A 195 -25.64 -35.10 8.78
C ARG A 195 -26.58 -35.40 9.94
N ARG A 196 -26.94 -34.39 10.76
CA ARG A 196 -27.87 -34.57 11.88
C ARG A 196 -29.27 -34.98 11.43
N ARG A 197 -29.77 -34.43 10.31
CA ARG A 197 -31.06 -34.82 9.73
C ARG A 197 -31.06 -36.26 9.21
N ALA A 198 -29.96 -36.68 8.58
CA ALA A 198 -29.83 -38.06 8.10
C ALA A 198 -29.76 -39.10 9.24
N ALA A 199 -29.16 -38.75 10.39
CA ALA A 199 -29.07 -39.63 11.56
C ALA A 199 -30.41 -39.82 12.30
N LYS A 200 -31.30 -38.80 12.31
CA LYS A 200 -32.64 -38.89 12.91
C LYS A 200 -33.68 -39.60 12.04
N ALA A 201 -33.36 -39.87 10.78
CA ALA A 201 -34.24 -40.53 9.82
C ALA A 201 -33.98 -42.05 9.72
N LYS A 202 -33.09 -42.58 10.56
CA LYS A 202 -32.86 -44.01 10.80
C LYS A 202 -33.45 -44.38 12.15
#